data_AF-A0A7C7DSI9-F1
#
_entry.id   AF-A0A7C7DSI9-F1
#
_cell.length_a   1.000
_cell.length_b   1.000
_cell.length_c   1.000
_cell.angle_alpha   90.00
_cell.angle_beta   90.00
_cell.angle_gamma   90.00
#
_symmetry.space_group_name_H-M   'P 1'
#
loop_
_entity.id
_entity.type
_entity.pdbx_description
1 polymer ?
#
loop_
_entity_poly.entity_id
_entity_poly.type
_entity_poly.pdbx_seq_one_letter_code
_entity_poly.pdbx_strand_id
1 'polypeptide(L)'
;MDEQLLQKIDLIRERMGVSYREAKEALDRASGDVVGALVLLEEELQGGYLCEKLKETLEKGINAKLRLKKGDYTILECPVGLGLAGMLGMLLSDDLAILGAAFTVTALLSRCNLEIAGKEREAKEIQT
;
A
#
# COMPACT_ATOMS: atom_id res chain seq x y z
N MET A 1 30.50 27.71 -15.40
CA MET A 1 29.88 26.51 -14.81
C MET A 1 30.76 26.15 -13.63
N ASP A 2 30.22 26.09 -12.42
CA ASP A 2 31.03 25.77 -11.24
C ASP A 2 31.58 24.35 -11.36
N GLU A 3 32.90 24.20 -11.43
CA GLU A 3 33.58 22.91 -11.56
C GLU A 3 33.19 21.96 -10.42
N GLN A 4 32.95 22.52 -9.23
CA GLN A 4 32.44 21.82 -8.06
C GLN A 4 31.02 21.27 -8.25
N LEU A 5 30.15 21.98 -8.98
CA LEU A 5 28.79 21.52 -9.24
C LEU A 5 28.79 20.28 -10.14
N LEU A 6 29.64 20.31 -11.18
CA LEU A 6 29.77 19.17 -12.10
C LEU A 6 30.30 17.93 -11.38
N GLN A 7 31.34 18.08 -10.55
CA GLN A 7 31.90 16.98 -9.77
C GLN A 7 30.88 16.33 -8.82
N LYS A 8 30.03 17.15 -8.17
CA LYS A 8 28.95 16.64 -7.30
C LYS A 8 27.92 15.84 -8.09
N ILE A 9 27.52 16.34 -9.26
CA ILE A 9 26.54 15.65 -10.13
C ILE A 9 27.12 14.33 -10.64
N ASP A 10 28.38 14.32 -11.08
CA ASP A 10 29.04 13.10 -11.56
C ASP A 10 29.17 12.03 -10.47
N LEU A 11 29.53 12.44 -9.24
CA LEU A 11 29.60 11.54 -8.10
C LEU A 11 28.25 10.85 -7.81
N ILE A 12 27.13 11.59 -7.88
CA ILE A 12 25.79 11.02 -7.68
C ILE A 12 25.45 10.02 -8.79
N ARG A 13 25.76 10.34 -10.04
CA ARG A 13 25.51 9.46 -11.19
C ARG A 13 26.31 8.18 -11.11
N GLU A 14 27.59 8.26 -10.73
CA GLU A 14 28.44 7.07 -10.58
C GLU A 14 27.94 6.13 -9.48
N ARG A 15 27.35 6.67 -8.40
CA ARG A 15 26.86 5.87 -7.27
C ARG A 15 25.48 5.28 -7.51
N MET A 16 24.58 6.03 -8.14
CA MET A 16 23.18 5.66 -8.27
C MET A 16 22.81 5.13 -9.67
N GLY A 17 23.68 5.31 -10.68
CA GLY A 17 23.40 4.89 -12.05
C GLY A 17 22.33 5.72 -12.76
N VAL A 18 22.08 6.95 -12.30
CA VAL A 18 21.01 7.83 -12.80
C VAL A 18 21.49 8.77 -13.93
N SER A 19 20.54 9.37 -14.65
CA SER A 19 20.85 10.36 -15.69
C SER A 19 21.40 11.67 -15.10
N TYR A 20 22.08 12.48 -15.92
CA TYR A 20 22.54 13.82 -15.53
C TYR A 20 21.42 14.71 -15.00
N ARG A 21 20.23 14.61 -15.61
CA ARG A 21 19.05 15.38 -15.22
C ARG A 21 18.58 15.00 -13.82
N GLU A 22 18.44 13.71 -13.56
CA GLU A 22 18.00 13.19 -12.26
C GLU A 22 19.00 13.51 -11.15
N ALA A 23 20.31 13.34 -11.41
CA ALA A 23 21.34 13.70 -10.43
C ALA A 23 21.34 15.21 -10.12
N LYS A 24 21.18 16.06 -11.15
CA LYS A 24 21.07 17.50 -10.95
C LYS A 24 19.83 17.85 -10.13
N GLU A 25 18.68 17.27 -10.45
CA GLU A 25 17.42 17.54 -9.76
C GLU A 25 17.47 17.09 -8.29
N ALA A 26 18.03 15.93 -8.01
CA ALA A 26 18.26 15.45 -6.65
C ALA A 26 19.20 16.38 -5.86
N LEU A 27 20.29 16.83 -6.50
CA LEU A 27 21.23 17.76 -5.89
C LEU A 27 20.61 19.13 -5.62
N ASP A 28 19.78 19.64 -6.54
CA ASP A 28 19.04 20.89 -6.38
C ASP A 28 18.03 20.79 -5.23
N ARG A 29 17.30 19.67 -5.13
CA ARG A 29 16.36 19.38 -4.02
C ARG A 29 17.08 19.25 -2.68
N ALA A 30 18.29 18.71 -2.67
CA ALA A 30 19.16 18.64 -1.51
C ALA A 30 19.93 19.95 -1.23
N SER A 31 19.61 21.04 -1.92
CA SER A 31 20.26 22.35 -1.75
C SER A 31 21.79 22.29 -1.87
N GLY A 32 22.30 21.43 -2.74
CA GLY A 32 23.73 21.24 -2.99
C GLY A 32 24.44 20.25 -2.05
N ASP A 33 23.71 19.59 -1.14
CA ASP A 33 24.24 18.49 -0.35
C ASP A 33 24.21 17.17 -1.14
N VAL A 34 25.38 16.56 -1.30
CA VAL A 34 25.53 15.29 -2.01
C VAL A 34 24.91 14.15 -1.22
N VAL A 35 25.08 14.13 0.10
CA VAL A 35 24.58 13.03 0.93
C VAL A 35 23.06 13.06 0.93
N GLY A 36 22.45 14.22 1.15
CA GLY A 36 21.02 14.42 1.03
C GLY A 36 20.47 14.01 -0.34
N ALA A 37 21.17 14.32 -1.43
CA ALA A 37 20.76 13.92 -2.78
C ALA A 37 20.78 12.40 -2.97
N LEU A 38 21.78 11.71 -2.43
CA LEU A 38 21.87 10.25 -2.47
C LEU A 38 20.75 9.60 -1.66
N VAL A 39 20.46 10.10 -0.45
CA VAL A 39 19.36 9.61 0.39
C VAL A 39 18.02 9.78 -0.32
N LEU A 40 17.76 10.95 -0.90
CA LEU A 40 16.53 11.22 -1.65
C LEU A 40 16.34 10.23 -2.81
N LEU A 41 17.40 9.96 -3.58
CA LEU A 41 17.35 9.00 -4.69
C LEU A 41 17.16 7.56 -4.19
N GLU A 42 17.75 7.19 -3.06
CA GLU A 42 17.54 5.89 -2.42
C GLU A 42 16.08 5.71 -1.99
N GLU A 43 15.50 6.72 -1.35
CA GLU A 43 14.10 6.71 -0.91
C GLU A 43 13.12 6.62 -2.09
N GLU A 44 13.40 7.28 -3.21
CA GLU A 44 12.55 7.19 -4.40
C GLU A 44 12.61 5.80 -5.04
N LEU A 45 13.79 5.18 -5.09
CA LEU A 45 13.96 3.80 -5.58
C LEU A 45 13.30 2.77 -4.65
N GLN A 46 13.45 2.94 -3.33
CA GLN A 46 12.84 2.04 -2.35
C GLN A 46 11.32 2.25 -2.19
N GLY A 47 10.85 3.49 -2.30
CA GLY A 47 9.44 3.84 -2.27
C GLY A 47 8.66 3.24 -3.44
N GLY A 48 9.28 3.19 -4.63
CA GLY A 48 8.75 2.45 -5.77
C GLY A 48 8.52 0.96 -5.46
N TYR A 49 9.52 0.30 -4.84
CA TYR A 49 9.43 -1.11 -4.45
C TYR A 49 8.33 -1.38 -3.41
N LEU A 50 8.15 -0.50 -2.43
CA LEU A 50 7.07 -0.61 -1.46
C LEU A 50 5.70 -0.41 -2.11
N CYS A 51 5.56 0.57 -3.01
CA CYS A 51 4.33 0.79 -3.77
C CYS A 51 3.98 -0.40 -4.66
N GLU A 52 4.94 -0.99 -5.37
CA GLU A 52 4.71 -2.20 -6.17
C GLU A 52 4.28 -3.37 -5.30
N LYS A 53 4.94 -3.61 -4.16
CA LYS A 53 4.60 -4.70 -3.24
C LYS A 53 3.23 -4.52 -2.58
N LEU A 54 2.86 -3.28 -2.25
CA LEU A 54 1.53 -2.94 -1.75
C LEU A 54 0.47 -3.13 -2.83
N LYS A 55 0.74 -2.71 -4.06
CA LYS A 55 -0.17 -2.89 -5.20
C LYS A 55 -0.41 -4.37 -5.47
N GLU A 56 0.64 -5.19 -5.47
CA GLU A 56 0.55 -6.64 -5.64
C GLU A 56 -0.23 -7.32 -4.49
N THR A 57 -0.05 -6.85 -3.25
CA THR A 57 -0.79 -7.35 -2.08
C THR A 57 -2.26 -6.95 -2.11
N LEU A 58 -2.56 -5.73 -2.54
CA LEU A 58 -3.92 -5.22 -2.67
C LEU A 58 -4.68 -5.93 -3.79
N GLU A 59 -4.04 -6.17 -4.94
CA GLU A 59 -4.62 -6.97 -6.04
C GLU A 59 -4.94 -8.40 -5.60
N LYS A 60 -4.07 -9.02 -4.78
CA LYS A 60 -4.36 -10.32 -4.14
C LYS A 60 -5.48 -10.24 -3.10
N GLY A 61 -5.65 -9.09 -2.43
CA GLY A 61 -6.64 -8.85 -1.38
C GLY A 61 -8.06 -8.56 -1.86
N ILE A 62 -8.26 -8.03 -3.08
CA ILE A 62 -9.60 -7.69 -3.61
C ILE A 62 -10.53 -8.91 -3.63
N ASN A 63 -9.99 -10.10 -3.91
CA ASN A 63 -10.75 -11.36 -3.96
C ASN A 63 -10.90 -12.06 -2.59
N ALA A 64 -10.33 -11.50 -1.52
CA ALA A 64 -10.53 -12.05 -0.18
C ALA A 64 -11.99 -11.82 0.25
N LYS A 65 -12.58 -12.81 0.92
CA LYS A 65 -13.94 -12.70 1.47
C LYS A 65 -13.86 -12.66 2.99
N LEU A 66 -14.51 -11.68 3.60
CA LEU A 66 -14.71 -11.59 5.03
C LEU A 66 -15.94 -12.44 5.40
N ARG A 67 -15.80 -13.34 6.37
CA ARG A 67 -16.91 -14.14 6.89
C ARG A 67 -17.10 -13.88 8.38
N LEU A 68 -18.30 -13.48 8.76
CA LEU A 68 -18.71 -13.34 10.16
C LEU A 68 -19.45 -14.61 10.58
N LYS A 69 -18.91 -15.34 11.55
CA LYS A 69 -19.53 -16.55 12.10
C LYS A 69 -20.02 -16.35 13.54
N LYS A 70 -21.10 -17.04 13.88
CA LYS A 70 -21.59 -17.18 15.26
C LYS A 70 -21.88 -18.66 15.51
N GLY A 71 -20.97 -19.34 16.21
CA GLY A 71 -20.92 -20.80 16.27
C GLY A 71 -20.57 -21.36 14.88
N ASP A 72 -21.33 -22.35 14.41
CA ASP A 72 -21.09 -23.03 13.13
C ASP A 72 -21.77 -22.37 11.91
N TYR A 73 -22.51 -21.27 12.12
CA TYR A 73 -23.28 -20.61 11.06
C TYR A 73 -22.59 -19.31 10.62
N THR A 74 -22.48 -19.12 9.30
CA THR A 74 -22.00 -17.86 8.70
C THR A 74 -23.17 -16.88 8.62
N ILE A 75 -23.05 -15.76 9.34
CA ILE A 75 -24.06 -14.69 9.38
C ILE A 75 -23.88 -13.74 8.19
N LEU A 76 -22.64 -13.45 7.81
CA LEU A 76 -22.33 -12.47 6.78
C LEU A 76 -21.10 -12.93 5.99
N GLU A 77 -21.20 -12.93 4.67
CA GLU A 77 -20.07 -13.11 3.76
C GLU A 77 -20.01 -11.90 2.83
N CYS A 78 -18.89 -11.16 2.83
CA CYS A 78 -18.70 -10.02 1.93
C CYS A 78 -17.28 -9.99 1.34
N PRO A 79 -17.09 -9.52 0.09
CA PRO A 79 -15.75 -9.30 -0.44
C PRO A 79 -15.06 -8.16 0.32
N VAL A 80 -13.79 -8.33 0.66
CA VAL A 80 -13.01 -7.32 1.40
C VAL A 80 -12.92 -6.00 0.61
N GLY A 81 -12.86 -6.08 -0.72
CA GLY A 81 -12.92 -4.89 -1.59
C GLY A 81 -14.21 -4.07 -1.42
N LEU A 82 -15.33 -4.72 -1.10
CA LEU A 82 -16.60 -4.05 -0.85
C LEU A 82 -16.63 -3.38 0.54
N GLY A 83 -15.94 -3.96 1.52
CA GLY A 83 -15.75 -3.35 2.84
C GLY A 83 -14.90 -2.08 2.78
N LEU A 84 -13.80 -2.08 2.03
CA LEU A 84 -12.95 -0.91 1.83
C LEU A 84 -13.69 0.23 1.11
N ALA A 85 -14.43 -0.09 0.03
CA ALA A 85 -15.27 0.89 -0.66
C ALA A 85 -16.41 1.42 0.23
N GLY A 86 -17.04 0.54 1.02
CA GLY A 86 -18.08 0.92 1.97
C GLY A 86 -17.56 1.86 3.07
N MET A 87 -16.38 1.60 3.62
CA MET A 87 -15.74 2.47 4.61
C MET A 87 -15.41 3.85 4.02
N LEU A 88 -14.89 3.90 2.78
CA LEU A 88 -14.64 5.16 2.10
C LEU A 88 -15.93 5.93 1.84
N GLY A 89 -17.00 5.25 1.43
CA GLY A 89 -18.33 5.84 1.26
C GLY A 89 -18.93 6.36 2.59
N MET A 90 -18.74 5.63 3.68
CA MET A 90 -19.17 6.05 5.03
C MET A 90 -18.42 7.30 5.51
N LEU A 91 -17.14 7.45 5.17
CA LEU A 91 -16.35 8.62 5.58
C LEU A 91 -16.72 9.89 4.80
N LEU A 92 -17.20 9.72 3.57
CA LEU A 92 -17.61 10.83 2.70
C LEU A 92 -19.06 11.27 2.93
N SER A 93 -19.83 10.55 3.74
CA SER A 93 -21.25 10.81 3.97
C SER A 93 -21.56 10.92 5.46
N ASP A 94 -21.90 12.13 5.91
CA ASP A 94 -22.18 12.42 7.32
C ASP A 94 -23.33 11.57 7.90
N ASP A 95 -24.36 11.28 7.11
CA ASP A 95 -25.50 10.44 7.52
C ASP A 95 -25.10 8.96 7.72
N LEU A 96 -24.13 8.47 6.95
CA LEU A 96 -23.65 7.08 7.01
C LEU A 96 -22.57 6.88 8.08
N ALA A 97 -21.82 7.92 8.42
CA ALA A 97 -20.79 7.89 9.46
C ALA A 97 -21.37 7.51 10.84
N ILE A 98 -22.53 8.07 11.19
CA ILE A 98 -23.21 7.80 12.46
C ILE A 98 -23.67 6.33 12.53
N LEU A 99 -24.21 5.80 11.43
CA LEU A 99 -24.60 4.38 11.33
C LEU A 99 -23.38 3.45 11.44
N GLY A 100 -22.26 3.83 10.83
CA GLY A 100 -20.99 3.12 10.96
C GLY A 100 -20.52 3.03 12.41
N ALA A 101 -20.54 4.14 13.15
CA ALA A 101 -20.17 4.18 14.56
C ALA A 101 -21.06 3.25 15.43
N ALA A 102 -22.38 3.30 15.25
CA ALA A 102 -23.30 2.44 16.00
C ALA A 102 -23.13 0.93 15.68
N PHE A 103 -22.82 0.60 14.42
CA PHE A 103 -22.62 -0.77 13.97
C PHE A 103 -21.34 -1.39 14.57
N THR A 104 -20.24 -0.62 14.63
CA THR A 104 -18.96 -1.10 15.20
C THR A 104 -19.08 -1.45 16.68
N VAL A 105 -19.79 -0.65 17.48
CA VAL A 105 -19.96 -0.90 18.93
C VAL A 105 -20.77 -2.18 19.18
N THR A 106 -21.80 -2.44 18.38
CA THR A 106 -22.63 -3.65 18.51
C THR A 106 -21.90 -4.92 18.06
N ALA A 107 -21.07 -4.81 17.02
CA ALA A 107 -20.24 -5.92 16.54
C ALA A 107 -19.21 -6.37 17.59
N LEU A 108 -18.63 -5.44 18.35
CA LEU A 108 -17.66 -5.76 19.42
C LEU A 108 -18.31 -6.47 20.63
N LEU A 109 -19.58 -6.17 20.92
CA LEU A 109 -20.33 -6.81 22.02
C LEU A 109 -20.88 -8.19 21.63
N SER A 110 -21.11 -8.41 20.33
CA SER A 110 -21.53 -9.70 19.80
C SER A 110 -20.32 -10.63 19.77
N ARG A 111 -20.40 -11.80 20.44
CA ARG A 111 -19.40 -12.88 20.41
C ARG A 111 -19.31 -13.51 19.00
N CYS A 112 -18.96 -12.73 17.99
CA CYS A 112 -18.80 -13.15 16.61
C CYS A 112 -17.32 -13.44 16.35
N ASN A 113 -17.04 -14.55 15.67
CA ASN A 113 -15.69 -14.87 15.24
C ASN A 113 -15.51 -14.34 13.81
N LEU A 114 -14.47 -13.54 13.60
CA LEU A 114 -14.21 -12.88 12.33
C LEU A 114 -13.12 -13.66 11.61
N GLU A 115 -13.49 -14.33 10.53
CA GLU A 115 -12.58 -15.14 9.73
C GLU A 115 -12.35 -14.47 8.37
N ILE A 116 -11.08 -14.32 8.00
CA ILE A 116 -10.68 -13.89 6.66
C ILE A 116 -10.60 -15.16 5.80
N ALA A 117 -11.62 -15.41 5.00
CA ALA A 117 -11.60 -16.47 4.00
C ALA A 117 -10.78 -15.99 2.80
N GLY A 118 -9.47 -16.22 2.88
CA GLY A 118 -8.60 -16.18 1.71
C GLY A 118 -9.05 -17.28 0.74
N LYS A 119 -9.11 -16.96 -0.56
CA LYS A 119 -9.34 -17.94 -1.61
C LYS A 119 -8.35 -19.10 -1.39
N GLU A 120 -8.88 -20.28 -1.06
CA GLU A 120 -8.09 -21.51 -1.04
C GLU A 120 -7.38 -21.56 -2.38
N ARG A 121 -6.05 -21.64 -2.38
CA ARG A 121 -5.31 -21.91 -3.60
C ARG A 121 -5.90 -23.21 -4.13
N GLU A 122 -6.65 -23.15 -5.23
CA GLU A 122 -6.92 -24.34 -6.02
C GLU A 122 -5.56 -24.90 -6.42
N ALA A 123 -5.08 -25.88 -5.68
CA ALA A 123 -4.09 -26.82 -6.14
C ALA A 123 -4.77 -27.60 -7.27
N LYS A 124 -4.75 -27.04 -8.48
CA LYS A 124 -4.96 -27.86 -9.67
C LYS A 124 -3.63 -28.44 -10.07
N GLU A 125 -3.46 -29.65 -9.56
CA GLU A 125 -2.53 -30.69 -9.94
C GLU A 125 -2.33 -30.75 -11.47
N ILE A 126 -1.07 -30.90 -11.85
CA ILE A 126 -0.61 -31.20 -13.21
C ILE A 126 -1.00 -32.65 -13.53
N GLN A 127 -1.57 -32.89 -14.71
CA GLN A 127 -1.49 -34.15 -15.50
C GLN A 127 -2.14 -33.82 -16.86
N THR A 128 -1.36 -33.63 -17.95
CA THR A 128 -0.79 -34.64 -18.87
C THR A 128 -1.82 -35.65 -19.37
#